data_AF-G9XGL0-F1
#
_entry.id   AF-G9XGL0-F1
#
_cell.length_a   1.000
_cell.length_b   1.000
_cell.length_c   1.000
_cell.angle_alpha   90.00
_cell.angle_beta   90.00
_cell.angle_gamma   90.00
#
_symmetry.space_group_name_H-M   'P 1'
#
loop_
_entity.id
_entity.type
_entity.pdbx_description
1 polymer ?
#
loop_
_entity_poly.entity_id
_entity_poly.type
_entity_poly.pdbx_seq_one_letter_code
_entity_poly.pdbx_strand_id
1 'polypeptide(L)'
;MLLQGIPEQIGVIALAYAIAKLPMRGKEIILMGIFLGLIASLIRVYSIPFGTHTLALMIILFLWLTFKGKEVTISLVTTLISFVALALFEVVIVTILIKIFNTSQEIVFSDPLKRILFTEPQVIMLFVTAFIIRRKRRKLNEP
;
A
#
# COMPACT_ATOMS: atom_id res chain seq x y z
N MET A 1 10.67 -1.85 10.19
CA MET A 1 9.57 -2.56 10.88
C MET A 1 8.92 -3.51 9.88
N LEU A 2 9.34 -4.78 9.90
CA LEU A 2 8.84 -5.81 8.97
C LEU A 2 7.34 -6.09 9.17
N LEU A 3 6.90 -6.13 10.43
CA LEU A 3 5.52 -6.47 10.80
C LEU A 3 4.51 -5.48 10.23
N GLN A 4 4.90 -4.20 10.13
CA GLN A 4 4.08 -3.14 9.55
C GLN A 4 4.18 -3.09 8.02
N GLY A 5 5.40 -3.28 7.49
CA GLY A 5 5.65 -3.18 6.05
C GLY A 5 4.90 -4.24 5.24
N ILE A 6 4.77 -5.47 5.73
CA ILE A 6 4.14 -6.55 4.96
C ILE A 6 2.63 -6.30 4.72
N PRO A 7 1.79 -6.08 5.77
CA PRO A 7 0.36 -5.82 5.58
C PRO A 7 0.10 -4.64 4.64
N GLU A 8 0.87 -3.56 4.80
CA GLU A 8 0.79 -2.36 3.97
C GLU A 8 1.02 -2.68 2.49
N GLN A 9 2.10 -3.40 2.16
CA GLN A 9 2.41 -3.73 0.78
C GLN A 9 1.41 -4.72 0.17
N ILE A 10 0.84 -5.65 0.97
CA ILE A 10 -0.27 -6.50 0.52
C ILE A 10 -1.49 -5.63 0.16
N GLY A 11 -1.82 -4.62 0.98
CA GLY A 11 -2.89 -3.66 0.72
C GLY A 11 -2.67 -2.87 -0.58
N VAL A 12 -1.46 -2.38 -0.80
CA VAL A 12 -1.07 -1.66 -2.03
C VAL A 12 -1.25 -2.55 -3.27
N ILE A 13 -0.80 -3.80 -3.23
CA ILE A 13 -0.93 -4.72 -4.37
C ILE A 13 -2.39 -5.10 -4.60
N ALA A 14 -3.17 -5.31 -3.53
CA ALA A 14 -4.60 -5.54 -3.65
C ALA A 14 -5.29 -4.36 -4.37
N LEU A 15 -4.97 -3.13 -3.98
CA LEU A 15 -5.49 -1.94 -4.65
C LEU A 15 -5.04 -1.85 -6.12
N ALA A 16 -3.77 -2.11 -6.40
CA ALA A 16 -3.23 -2.13 -7.75
C ALA A 16 -3.93 -3.16 -8.64
N TYR A 17 -4.17 -4.38 -8.15
CA TYR A 17 -4.93 -5.40 -8.87
C TYR A 17 -6.37 -4.96 -9.14
N ALA A 18 -7.00 -4.28 -8.17
CA ALA A 18 -8.36 -3.77 -8.33
C ALA A 18 -8.43 -2.72 -9.45
N ILE A 19 -7.48 -1.77 -9.46
CA ILE A 19 -7.41 -0.68 -10.45
C ILE A 19 -7.05 -1.23 -11.83
N ALA A 20 -6.02 -2.06 -11.94
CA ALA A 20 -5.52 -2.64 -13.19
C ALA A 20 -6.45 -3.69 -13.82
N LYS A 21 -7.57 -4.05 -13.18
CA LYS A 21 -8.48 -5.12 -13.64
C LYS A 21 -7.76 -6.46 -13.73
N LEU A 22 -6.94 -6.79 -12.75
CA LEU A 22 -6.34 -8.12 -12.64
C LEU A 22 -7.26 -9.05 -11.82
N PRO A 23 -7.26 -10.37 -12.09
CA PRO A 23 -7.96 -11.31 -11.24
C PRO A 23 -7.34 -11.28 -9.82
N MET A 24 -8.17 -11.11 -8.79
CA MET A 24 -7.73 -11.14 -7.39
C MET A 24 -7.31 -12.55 -6.98
N ARG A 25 -6.06 -12.89 -7.31
CA ARG A 25 -5.43 -14.13 -6.90
C ARG A 25 -4.75 -13.88 -5.56
N GLY A 26 -5.44 -14.20 -4.46
CA GLY A 26 -4.97 -13.91 -3.09
C GLY A 26 -3.55 -14.40 -2.82
N LYS A 27 -3.18 -15.59 -3.32
CA LYS A 27 -1.81 -16.11 -3.23
C LYS A 27 -0.77 -15.20 -3.88
N GLU A 28 -1.04 -14.70 -5.09
CA GLU A 28 -0.11 -13.81 -5.80
C GLU A 28 0.02 -12.46 -5.09
N ILE A 29 -1.09 -11.91 -4.59
CA ILE A 29 -1.12 -10.64 -3.85
C ILE A 29 -0.31 -10.75 -2.55
N ILE A 30 -0.53 -11.81 -1.78
CA ILE A 30 0.17 -12.04 -0.51
C ILE A 30 1.67 -12.26 -0.75
N LEU A 31 2.05 -13.12 -1.70
CA LEU A 31 3.45 -13.39 -2.00
C LEU A 31 4.19 -12.13 -2.45
N MET A 32 3.58 -11.36 -3.36
CA MET A 32 4.18 -10.13 -3.84
C MET A 32 4.24 -9.06 -2.73
N GLY A 33 3.26 -9.01 -1.82
CA GLY A 33 3.26 -8.06 -0.70
C GLY A 33 4.33 -8.38 0.33
N ILE A 34 4.53 -9.67 0.63
CA ILE A 34 5.66 -10.12 1.45
C ILE A 34 6.98 -9.73 0.78
N PHE A 35 7.12 -9.98 -0.53
CA PHE A 35 8.31 -9.63 -1.28
C PHE A 35 8.62 -8.12 -1.21
N LEU A 36 7.64 -7.26 -1.49
CA LEU A 36 7.80 -5.81 -1.38
C LEU A 36 8.12 -5.37 0.07
N GLY A 37 7.45 -5.95 1.07
CA GLY A 37 7.70 -5.66 2.48
C GLY A 37 9.11 -6.01 2.95
N LEU A 38 9.67 -7.11 2.42
CA LEU A 38 11.07 -7.51 2.65
C LEU A 38 12.03 -6.52 2.00
N ILE A 39 11.83 -6.17 0.73
CA ILE A 39 12.66 -5.17 0.03
C ILE A 39 12.65 -3.82 0.77
N ALA A 40 11.47 -3.36 1.18
CA ALA A 40 11.32 -2.12 1.96
C ALA A 40 12.07 -2.17 3.29
N SER A 41 12.15 -3.34 3.91
CA SER A 41 12.85 -3.52 5.19
C SER A 41 14.36 -3.59 5.00
N LEU A 42 14.83 -4.25 3.93
CA LEU A 42 16.24 -4.28 3.56
C LEU A 42 16.75 -2.86 3.27
N ILE A 43 16.06 -2.10 2.40
CA ILE A 43 16.47 -0.73 2.05
C ILE A 43 16.55 0.18 3.30
N ARG A 44 15.64 -0.02 4.27
CA ARG A 44 15.65 0.74 5.53
C ARG A 44 16.83 0.41 6.44
N VAL A 45 17.38 -0.81 6.40
CA VAL A 45 18.57 -1.19 7.18
C VAL A 45 19.83 -0.50 6.67
N TYR A 46 19.91 -0.24 5.36
CA TYR A 46 21.08 0.41 4.74
C TYR A 46 21.11 1.94 4.91
N SER A 47 20.26 2.53 5.79
CA SER A 47 20.19 3.98 6.05
C SER A 47 20.10 4.84 4.79
N ILE A 48 19.51 4.30 3.73
CA ILE A 48 19.28 4.98 2.47
C ILE A 48 18.28 6.13 2.72
N PRO A 49 18.40 7.29 2.03
CA PRO A 49 17.54 8.45 2.24
C PRO A 49 16.04 8.11 2.33
N PHE A 50 15.33 8.89 3.14
CA PHE A 50 13.89 8.75 3.30
C PHE A 50 13.18 8.83 1.93
N GLY A 51 12.26 7.90 1.67
CA GLY A 51 11.52 7.81 0.40
C GLY A 51 12.19 6.97 -0.71
N THR A 52 13.48 6.63 -0.62
CA THR A 52 14.12 5.79 -1.65
C THR A 52 13.53 4.39 -1.73
N HIS A 53 13.14 3.82 -0.58
CA HIS A 53 12.44 2.53 -0.56
C HIS A 53 11.11 2.64 -1.32
N THR A 54 10.32 3.70 -1.13
CA THR A 54 9.06 3.92 -1.84
C THR A 54 9.26 3.92 -3.35
N LEU A 55 10.27 4.64 -3.85
CA LEU A 55 10.60 4.65 -5.29
C LEU A 55 10.96 3.26 -5.81
N ALA A 56 11.78 2.50 -5.07
CA ALA A 56 12.12 1.13 -5.44
C ALA A 56 10.88 0.23 -5.50
N LEU A 57 9.99 0.30 -4.51
CA LEU A 57 8.74 -0.48 -4.50
C LEU A 57 7.81 -0.08 -5.64
N MET A 58 7.73 1.22 -5.98
CA MET A 58 6.98 1.70 -7.15
C MET A 58 7.51 1.09 -8.44
N ILE A 59 8.84 1.11 -8.65
CA ILE A 59 9.45 0.50 -9.85
C ILE A 59 9.13 -1.00 -9.91
N ILE A 60 9.28 -1.72 -8.80
CA ILE A 60 9.00 -3.16 -8.75
C ILE A 60 7.53 -3.44 -9.06
N LEU A 61 6.59 -2.69 -8.48
CA LEU A 61 5.15 -2.87 -8.73
C LEU A 61 4.79 -2.53 -10.18
N PHE A 62 5.35 -1.46 -10.74
CA PHE A 62 5.18 -1.08 -12.13
C PHE A 62 5.64 -2.19 -13.09
N LEU A 63 6.84 -2.72 -12.87
CA LEU A 63 7.39 -3.82 -13.68
C LEU A 63 6.52 -5.07 -13.52
N TRP A 64 6.09 -5.39 -12.30
CA TRP A 64 5.21 -6.52 -12.03
C TRP A 64 3.90 -6.44 -12.81
N LEU A 65 3.22 -5.28 -12.80
CA LEU A 65 1.98 -5.09 -13.56
C LEU A 65 2.21 -5.20 -15.07
N THR A 66 3.32 -4.67 -15.56
CA THR A 66 3.71 -4.78 -16.97
C THR A 66 3.99 -6.23 -17.37
N PHE A 67 4.70 -7.01 -16.54
CA PHE A 67 4.92 -8.45 -16.76
C PHE A 67 3.63 -9.27 -16.69
N LYS A 68 2.60 -8.79 -15.99
CA LYS A 68 1.25 -9.39 -16.01
C LYS A 68 0.44 -9.03 -17.28
N GLY A 69 1.07 -8.41 -18.27
CA GLY A 69 0.49 -8.11 -19.58
C GLY A 69 -0.35 -6.83 -19.60
N LYS A 70 -0.17 -5.92 -18.63
CA LYS A 70 -0.80 -4.61 -18.68
C LYS A 70 0.05 -3.64 -19.49
N GLU A 71 -0.62 -2.78 -20.25
CA GLU A 71 0.02 -1.68 -20.98
C GLU A 71 0.86 -0.83 -20.04
N VAL A 72 2.01 -0.37 -20.52
CA VAL A 72 2.97 0.43 -19.74
C VAL A 72 2.30 1.63 -19.06
N THR A 73 1.46 2.38 -19.79
CA THR A 73 0.72 3.52 -19.26
C THR A 73 -0.21 3.12 -18.12
N ILE A 74 -0.95 2.01 -18.29
CA ILE A 74 -1.88 1.51 -17.26
C ILE A 74 -1.10 1.05 -16.01
N SER A 75 0.01 0.33 -16.20
CA SER A 75 0.88 -0.11 -15.12
C SER A 75 1.45 1.05 -14.32
N LEU A 76 1.93 2.09 -15.01
CA LEU A 76 2.52 3.28 -14.38
C LEU A 76 1.46 4.06 -13.60
N VAL A 77 0.34 4.39 -14.24
CA VAL A 77 -0.76 5.14 -13.60
C VAL A 77 -1.33 4.37 -12.41
N THR A 78 -1.52 3.06 -12.54
CA THR A 78 -2.01 2.22 -11.44
C THR A 78 -1.06 2.23 -10.25
N THR A 79 0.24 2.12 -10.52
CA THR A 79 1.28 2.17 -9.47
C THR A 79 1.25 3.52 -8.75
N LEU A 80 1.26 4.62 -9.50
CA LEU A 80 1.21 5.97 -8.95
C LEU A 80 -0.03 6.17 -8.07
N ILE A 81 -1.22 5.82 -8.57
CA ILE A 81 -2.48 5.95 -7.82
C ILE A 81 -2.43 5.11 -6.54
N SER A 82 -1.87 3.90 -6.58
CA SER A 82 -1.82 3.01 -5.41
C SER A 82 -0.92 3.58 -4.31
N PHE A 83 0.23 4.16 -4.66
CA PHE A 83 1.13 4.78 -3.68
C PHE A 83 0.63 6.15 -3.19
N VAL A 84 -0.03 6.94 -4.04
CA VAL A 84 -0.72 8.16 -3.62
C VAL A 84 -1.84 7.82 -2.64
N ALA A 85 -2.63 6.78 -2.91
CA ALA A 85 -3.67 6.32 -1.99
C ALA A 85 -3.10 5.86 -0.64
N LEU A 86 -1.98 5.12 -0.64
CA LEU A 86 -1.26 4.75 0.58
C LEU A 86 -0.90 5.99 1.41
N ALA A 87 -0.21 6.96 0.82
CA ALA A 87 0.23 8.17 1.52
C ALA A 87 -0.96 9.00 2.03
N LEU A 88 -2.01 9.15 1.22
CA LEU A 88 -3.21 9.88 1.61
C LEU A 88 -3.93 9.19 2.78
N PHE A 89 -4.10 7.88 2.73
CA PHE A 89 -4.77 7.15 3.79
C PHE A 89 -3.97 7.17 5.09
N GLU A 90 -2.64 7.07 5.02
CA GLU A 90 -1.78 7.22 6.19
C GLU A 90 -1.95 8.60 6.84
N VAL A 91 -1.84 9.67 6.06
CA VAL A 91 -1.98 11.05 6.58
C VAL A 91 -3.36 11.27 7.20
N VAL A 92 -4.42 10.82 6.53
CA VAL A 92 -5.80 10.98 7.03
C VAL A 92 -5.99 10.23 8.33
N ILE A 93 -5.60 8.95 8.39
CA ILE A 93 -5.77 8.10 9.57
C ILE A 93 -4.93 8.62 10.73
N VAL A 94 -3.64 8.89 10.52
CA VAL A 94 -2.75 9.39 11.56
C VAL A 94 -3.28 10.71 12.13
N THR A 95 -3.72 11.63 11.27
CA THR A 95 -4.28 12.92 11.72
C THR A 95 -5.55 12.74 12.55
N ILE A 96 -6.44 11.83 12.14
CA ILE A 96 -7.68 11.52 12.89
C ILE A 96 -7.34 10.92 14.25
N LEU A 97 -6.45 9.92 14.29
CA LEU A 97 -6.10 9.24 15.54
C LEU A 97 -5.37 10.18 16.51
N ILE A 98 -4.47 11.05 16.02
CA ILE A 98 -3.81 12.08 16.84
C ILE A 98 -4.83 12.98 17.54
N LYS A 99 -5.88 13.41 16.82
CA LYS A 99 -6.97 14.22 17.38
C LYS A 99 -7.82 13.45 18.38
N ILE A 100 -8.18 12.20 18.07
CA ILE A 100 -9.01 11.35 18.95
C ILE A 100 -8.29 11.05 20.27
N PHE A 101 -7.00 10.71 20.20
CA PHE A 101 -6.20 10.34 21.37
C PHE A 101 -5.54 11.55 22.06
N ASN A 102 -5.78 12.77 21.56
CA ASN A 102 -5.22 14.01 22.08
C ASN A 102 -3.69 13.93 22.32
N THR A 103 -2.97 13.37 21.34
CA THR A 103 -1.50 13.20 21.38
C THR A 103 -0.82 14.11 20.35
N SER A 104 0.51 14.19 20.35
CA SER A 104 1.28 14.87 19.31
C SER A 104 1.94 13.88 18.34
N GLN A 105 2.32 14.35 17.14
CA GLN A 105 3.10 13.56 16.18
C GLN A 105 4.42 13.10 16.79
N GLU A 106 5.12 13.97 17.53
CA GLU A 106 6.40 13.65 18.17
C GLU A 106 6.31 12.44 19.12
N ILE A 107 5.23 12.36 19.91
CA ILE A 107 4.99 11.24 20.82
C ILE A 107 4.66 9.94 20.05
N VAL A 108 3.95 10.05 18.92
CA VAL A 108 3.60 8.88 18.09
C VAL A 108 4.83 8.32 17.38
N PHE A 109 5.70 9.18 16.86
CA PHE A 109 6.88 8.75 16.09
C PHE A 109 8.11 8.42 16.95
N SER A 110 8.13 8.82 18.23
CA SER A 110 9.20 8.46 19.18
C SER A 110 9.03 7.05 19.76
N ASP A 111 7.79 6.55 19.86
CA ASP A 111 7.49 5.23 20.40
C ASP A 111 7.19 4.23 19.25
N PRO A 112 8.01 3.16 19.09
CA PRO A 112 7.82 2.16 18.04
C PRO A 112 6.43 1.51 18.02
N LEU A 113 5.83 1.28 19.19
CA LEU A 113 4.52 0.64 19.30
C LEU A 113 3.40 1.59 18.90
N LYS A 114 3.47 2.85 19.36
CA LYS A 114 2.49 3.88 18.97
C LYS A 114 2.56 4.16 17.49
N ARG A 115 3.76 4.17 16.90
CA ARG A 115 3.91 4.32 15.46
C ARG A 115 3.11 3.26 14.71
N ILE A 116 3.34 1.98 15.01
CA ILE A 116 2.61 0.86 14.37
C ILE A 116 1.10 1.00 14.59
N LEU A 117 0.65 1.28 15.82
CA LEU A 117 -0.78 1.39 16.13
C LEU A 117 -1.48 2.52 15.35
N PHE A 118 -0.79 3.63 15.11
CA PHE A 118 -1.36 4.78 14.42
C PHE A 118 -1.22 4.68 12.89
N THR A 119 -0.23 3.93 12.41
CA THR A 119 0.08 3.75 10.98
C THR A 119 -0.19 2.32 10.49
N GLU A 120 -1.02 1.53 11.16
CA GLU A 120 -1.56 0.27 10.61
C GLU A 120 -3.01 0.40 10.13
N PRO A 121 -3.89 1.19 10.78
CA PRO A 121 -5.29 1.23 10.38
C PRO A 121 -5.53 1.71 8.93
N GLN A 122 -4.60 2.44 8.30
CA GLN A 122 -4.71 2.79 6.88
C GLN A 122 -4.66 1.58 5.93
N VAL A 123 -4.10 0.45 6.36
CA VAL A 123 -4.10 -0.79 5.57
C VAL A 123 -5.53 -1.28 5.34
N ILE A 124 -6.40 -1.12 6.33
CA ILE A 124 -7.84 -1.45 6.21
C ILE A 124 -8.47 -0.60 5.10
N MET A 125 -8.14 0.69 5.04
CA MET A 125 -8.64 1.61 4.01
C MET A 125 -8.21 1.19 2.60
N LEU A 126 -6.98 0.70 2.42
CA LEU A 126 -6.51 0.16 1.14
C LEU A 126 -7.35 -1.04 0.70
N PHE A 127 -7.57 -2.02 1.59
CA PHE A 127 -8.37 -3.20 1.29
C PHE A 127 -9.85 -2.87 1.01
N VAL A 128 -10.45 -2.00 1.82
CA VAL A 128 -11.82 -1.53 1.61
C VAL A 128 -11.95 -0.85 0.25
N THR A 129 -11.00 0.03 -0.10
CA THR A 129 -10.98 0.71 -1.40
C THR A 129 -10.84 -0.28 -2.56
N ALA A 130 -9.91 -1.23 -2.45
CA ALA A 130 -9.74 -2.29 -3.43
C ALA A 130 -11.03 -3.12 -3.63
N PHE A 131 -11.71 -3.45 -2.53
CA PHE A 131 -12.98 -4.17 -2.54
C PHE A 131 -14.11 -3.37 -3.19
N ILE A 132 -14.25 -2.08 -2.87
CA ILE A 132 -15.25 -1.19 -3.45
C ILE A 132 -15.06 -1.07 -4.97
N ILE A 133 -13.83 -0.83 -5.43
CA ILE A 133 -13.50 -0.73 -6.86
C ILE A 133 -13.89 -2.03 -7.57
N ARG A 134 -13.56 -3.18 -6.99
CA ARG A 134 -13.90 -4.49 -7.56
C ARG A 134 -15.41 -4.71 -7.61
N ARG A 135 -16.14 -4.40 -6.53
CA ARG A 135 -17.60 -4.59 -6.45
C ARG A 135 -18.35 -3.70 -7.44
N LYS A 136 -17.99 -2.42 -7.55
CA LYS A 136 -18.60 -1.49 -8.52
C LYS A 136 -18.40 -1.98 -9.95
N ARG A 137 -17.23 -2.55 -10.26
CA ARG A 137 -16.95 -3.12 -11.58
C ARG A 137 -17.72 -4.39 -11.88
N ARG A 138 -17.89 -5.30 -10.91
CA ARG A 138 -18.70 -6.51 -11.13
C ARG A 138 -20.13 -6.15 -11.52
N LYS A 139 -20.73 -5.18 -10.81
CA LYS A 139 -22.06 -4.67 -11.11
C LYS A 139 -22.20 -4.00 -12.50
N LEU A 140 -21.13 -3.40 -13.03
CA LEU A 140 -21.13 -2.79 -14.36
C LEU A 140 -20.98 -3.81 -15.51
N ASN A 141 -20.54 -5.03 -15.20
CA ASN A 141 -20.35 -6.12 -16.16
C ASN A 141 -21.42 -7.22 -16.02
N GLU A 142 -22.39 -7.05 -15.12
CA GLU A 142 -23.60 -7.88 -15.03
C GLU A 142 -24.62 -7.25 -16.03
N PRO A 143 -25.22 -8.04 -16.94
CA PRO A 143 -26.10 -7.55 -18.01
C PRO A 143 -27.42 -6.97 -17.50
#